data_AF-A0A183UTG6-F1
#
_entry.id   AF-A0A183UTG6-F1
#
_cell.length_a   1.000
_cell.length_b   1.000
_cell.length_c   1.000
_cell.angle_alpha   90.00
_cell.angle_beta   90.00
_cell.angle_gamma   90.00
#
_symmetry.space_group_name_H-M   'P 1'
#
loop_
_entity.id
_entity.type
_entity.pdbx_description
1 polymer ?
#
loop_
_entity_poly.entity_id
_entity_poly.type
_entity_poly.pdbx_seq_one_letter_code
_entity_poly.pdbx_strand_id
1 'polypeptide(L)'
;MDVVEDPHPEQFGAVRLQNEIPYEDMTDEQKWRVEHAKLHAKHKGHEQMHMEMFLILVVTLIVAQIALVQWKKRHFKSYQLCTLLGMWLIPVFVCVQRQWWRFLVTWVLYSSFSTFIWYKATRPQISGTTPRFVYKWFLFLHKLSYVLGIGGYLLIMFTLLGMNLIFGLRANVTMDAGLLLLFYGLYYGVLGRDMAHICTDRMACKIGVSFY
;
A
#
# COMPACT_ATOMS: atom_id res chain seq x y z
N MET A 1 -1.44 -56.02 22.00
CA MET A 1 -1.09 -56.43 20.63
C MET A 1 -0.90 -55.12 19.87
N ASP A 2 0.28 -54.54 20.00
CA ASP A 2 0.69 -53.40 19.17
C ASP A 2 1.85 -53.92 18.33
N VAL A 3 1.57 -54.04 17.03
CA VAL A 3 2.48 -54.56 16.02
C VAL A 3 3.58 -53.53 15.86
N VAL A 4 4.78 -53.86 16.37
CA VAL A 4 6.01 -53.17 16.01
C VAL A 4 6.22 -53.47 14.53
N GLU A 5 5.89 -52.51 13.68
CA GLU A 5 6.06 -52.60 12.25
C GLU A 5 7.56 -52.58 11.96
N ASP A 6 8.10 -53.73 11.54
CA ASP A 6 9.52 -53.90 11.26
C ASP A 6 10.00 -52.89 10.19
N PRO A 7 11.18 -52.27 10.39
CA PRO A 7 11.70 -51.32 9.42
C PRO A 7 11.98 -52.03 8.08
N HIS A 8 11.47 -51.45 7.00
CA HIS A 8 11.55 -51.99 5.64
C HIS A 8 13.02 -52.30 5.26
N PRO A 9 13.33 -53.53 4.77
CA PRO A 9 14.71 -54.01 4.57
C PRO A 9 15.54 -53.16 3.59
N GLU A 10 14.89 -52.40 2.72
CA GLU A 10 15.56 -51.48 1.78
C GLU A 10 16.23 -50.28 2.46
N GLN A 11 15.70 -49.83 3.61
CA GLN A 11 16.23 -48.66 4.31
C GLN A 11 17.58 -48.96 4.99
N PHE A 12 17.74 -50.16 5.53
CA PHE A 12 19.01 -50.63 6.12
C PHE A 12 20.08 -50.89 5.05
N GLY A 13 19.68 -51.42 3.87
CA GLY A 13 20.58 -51.65 2.74
C GLY A 13 21.08 -50.35 2.10
N ALA A 14 20.21 -49.36 1.92
CA ALA A 14 20.56 -48.06 1.35
C ALA A 14 21.54 -47.26 2.24
N VAL A 15 21.40 -47.35 3.57
CA VAL A 15 22.30 -46.67 4.51
C VAL A 15 23.66 -47.36 4.62
N ARG A 16 23.73 -48.70 4.49
CA ARG A 16 25.01 -49.44 4.47
C ARG A 16 25.85 -49.15 3.23
N LEU A 17 25.24 -49.14 2.05
CA LEU A 17 25.92 -48.90 0.77
C LEU A 17 26.54 -47.50 0.67
N GLN A 18 25.95 -46.52 1.36
CA GLN A 18 26.43 -45.13 1.39
C GLN A 18 27.80 -44.97 2.10
N ASN A 19 28.17 -45.89 3.01
CA ASN A 19 29.39 -45.80 3.83
C ASN A 19 30.53 -46.72 3.37
N GLU A 20 30.31 -47.63 2.40
CA GLU A 20 31.31 -48.62 1.97
C GLU A 20 32.04 -48.25 0.67
N ILE A 21 31.49 -47.36 -0.17
CA ILE A 21 32.08 -47.01 -1.48
C ILE A 21 32.64 -45.58 -1.42
N PRO A 22 33.93 -45.34 -1.73
CA PRO A 22 34.49 -43.99 -1.83
C PRO A 22 33.69 -43.15 -2.82
N TYR A 23 33.41 -41.88 -2.50
CA TYR A 23 32.60 -40.97 -3.33
C TYR A 23 33.09 -40.90 -4.79
N GLU A 24 34.39 -41.09 -5.04
CA GLU A 24 34.96 -41.07 -6.38
C GLU A 24 34.53 -42.27 -7.25
N ASP A 25 34.33 -43.44 -6.65
CA ASP A 25 33.95 -44.70 -7.32
C ASP A 25 32.43 -44.86 -7.54
N MET A 26 31.63 -43.90 -7.06
CA MET A 26 30.17 -43.90 -7.27
C MET A 26 29.85 -43.57 -8.74
N THR A 27 28.89 -44.29 -9.32
CA THR A 27 28.36 -43.96 -10.65
C THR A 27 27.66 -42.61 -10.63
N ASP A 28 27.62 -41.90 -11.76
CA ASP A 28 27.08 -40.53 -11.84
C ASP A 28 25.62 -40.43 -11.34
N GLU A 29 24.81 -41.47 -11.54
CA GLU A 29 23.45 -41.55 -10.99
C GLU A 29 23.42 -41.60 -9.46
N GLN A 30 24.34 -42.32 -8.83
CA GLN A 30 24.41 -42.42 -7.37
C GLN A 30 24.90 -41.10 -6.78
N LYS A 31 25.89 -40.45 -7.41
CA LYS A 31 26.34 -39.09 -7.04
C LYS A 31 25.18 -38.09 -7.11
N TRP A 32 24.41 -38.11 -8.21
CA TRP A 32 23.25 -37.24 -8.40
C TRP A 32 22.15 -37.47 -7.34
N ARG A 33 21.85 -38.73 -7.00
CA ARG A 33 20.84 -39.06 -5.97
C ARG A 33 21.25 -38.55 -4.59
N VAL A 34 22.53 -38.72 -4.23
CA VAL A 34 23.08 -38.25 -2.95
C VAL A 34 23.10 -36.74 -2.90
N GLU A 35 23.52 -36.08 -3.98
CA GLU A 35 23.54 -34.63 -4.09
C GLU A 35 22.12 -34.04 -4.04
N HIS A 36 21.17 -34.62 -4.76
CA HIS A 36 19.75 -34.23 -4.73
C HIS A 36 19.14 -34.43 -3.34
N ALA A 37 19.39 -35.56 -2.68
CA ALA A 37 18.93 -35.80 -1.30
C ALA A 37 19.54 -34.81 -0.30
N LYS A 38 20.81 -34.45 -0.46
CA LYS A 38 21.50 -33.44 0.37
C LYS A 38 20.99 -32.03 0.11
N LEU A 39 20.68 -31.70 -1.15
CA LEU A 39 20.04 -30.44 -1.56
C LEU A 39 18.64 -30.31 -0.95
N HIS A 40 17.83 -31.36 -1.03
CA HIS A 40 16.50 -31.42 -0.40
C HIS A 40 16.56 -31.33 1.12
N ALA A 41 17.50 -32.04 1.77
CA ALA A 41 17.68 -31.96 3.21
C ALA A 41 18.09 -30.56 3.68
N LYS A 42 18.94 -29.86 2.91
CA LYS A 42 19.35 -28.48 3.20
C LYS A 42 18.24 -27.46 2.94
N HIS A 43 17.35 -27.72 1.98
CA HIS A 43 16.19 -26.86 1.70
C HIS A 43 15.03 -27.10 2.66
N LYS A 44 14.84 -28.32 3.18
CA LYS A 44 13.72 -28.67 4.07
C LYS A 44 13.68 -27.84 5.36
N GLY A 45 14.85 -27.55 5.95
CA GLY A 45 14.95 -26.69 7.14
C GLY A 45 14.75 -25.20 6.84
N HIS A 46 15.20 -24.74 5.67
CA HIS A 46 15.01 -23.36 5.21
C HIS A 46 13.55 -23.10 4.81
N GLU A 47 12.90 -24.05 4.13
CA GLU A 47 11.48 -23.99 3.75
C GLU A 47 10.55 -24.03 4.95
N GLN A 48 10.85 -24.83 5.98
CA GLN A 48 10.05 -24.83 7.22
C GLN A 48 10.06 -23.46 7.91
N MET A 49 11.22 -22.77 7.95
CA MET A 49 11.31 -21.42 8.52
C MET A 49 10.56 -20.38 7.66
N HIS A 50 10.66 -20.45 6.33
CA HIS A 50 9.90 -19.57 5.43
C HIS A 50 8.39 -19.80 5.56
N MET A 51 7.97 -21.06 5.68
CA MET A 51 6.57 -21.42 5.85
C MET A 51 6.01 -20.91 7.17
N GLU A 52 6.78 -20.97 8.27
CA GLU A 52 6.34 -20.44 9.56
C GLU A 52 6.18 -18.90 9.54
N MET A 53 7.18 -18.18 9.01
CA MET A 53 7.08 -16.72 8.84
C MET A 53 5.90 -16.33 7.94
N PHE A 54 5.69 -17.06 6.85
CA PHE A 54 4.57 -16.84 5.94
C PHE A 54 3.22 -17.11 6.63
N LEU A 55 3.09 -18.18 7.40
CA LEU A 55 1.84 -18.54 8.07
C LEU A 55 1.48 -17.50 9.13
N ILE A 56 2.44 -17.03 9.94
CA ILE A 56 2.23 -15.94 10.90
C ILE A 56 1.81 -14.66 10.17
N LEU A 57 2.47 -14.33 9.05
CA LEU A 57 2.11 -13.16 8.24
C LEU A 57 0.68 -13.29 7.68
N VAL A 58 0.29 -14.44 7.15
CA VAL A 58 -1.07 -14.68 6.63
C VAL A 58 -2.11 -14.55 7.74
N VAL A 59 -1.89 -15.19 8.89
CA VAL A 59 -2.82 -15.13 10.02
C VAL A 59 -2.94 -13.70 10.55
N THR A 60 -1.83 -12.99 10.72
CA THR A 60 -1.84 -11.59 11.18
C THR A 60 -2.54 -10.67 10.18
N LEU A 61 -2.34 -10.85 8.87
CA LEU A 61 -3.06 -10.10 7.85
C LEU A 61 -4.57 -10.39 7.90
N ILE A 62 -4.98 -11.65 8.02
CA ILE A 62 -6.41 -12.00 8.12
C ILE A 62 -7.05 -11.35 9.36
N VAL A 63 -6.41 -11.46 10.52
CA VAL A 63 -6.90 -10.85 11.77
C VAL A 63 -6.97 -9.33 11.64
N ALA A 64 -5.94 -8.70 11.07
CA ALA A 64 -5.92 -7.26 10.83
C ALA A 64 -7.06 -6.81 9.89
N GLN A 65 -7.33 -7.56 8.81
CA GLN A 65 -8.43 -7.27 7.89
C GLN A 65 -9.79 -7.37 8.59
N ILE A 66 -10.02 -8.43 9.38
CA ILE A 66 -11.25 -8.58 10.15
C ILE A 66 -11.42 -7.41 11.13
N ALA A 67 -10.36 -7.06 11.86
CA ALA A 67 -10.38 -5.93 12.80
C ALA A 67 -10.70 -4.61 12.09
N LEU A 68 -10.10 -4.33 10.93
CA LEU A 68 -10.38 -3.14 10.11
C LEU A 68 -11.83 -3.10 9.63
N VAL A 69 -12.35 -4.20 9.10
CA VAL A 69 -13.74 -4.28 8.64
C VAL A 69 -14.71 -4.08 9.80
N GLN A 70 -14.44 -4.70 10.95
CA GLN A 70 -15.28 -4.57 12.12
C GLN A 70 -15.23 -3.15 12.71
N TRP A 71 -14.06 -2.53 12.70
CA TRP A 71 -13.89 -1.14 13.13
C TRP A 71 -14.64 -0.18 12.22
N LYS A 72 -14.54 -0.37 10.89
CA LYS A 72 -15.32 0.40 9.90
C LYS A 72 -16.82 0.27 10.13
N LYS A 73 -17.33 -0.94 10.42
CA LYS A 73 -18.76 -1.18 10.68
C LYS A 73 -19.24 -0.56 11.99
N ARG A 74 -18.48 -0.70 13.09
CA ARG A 74 -18.92 -0.24 14.43
C ARG A 74 -18.67 1.25 14.65
N HIS A 75 -17.54 1.78 14.18
CA HIS A 75 -17.12 3.16 14.41
C HIS A 75 -16.64 3.84 13.12
N PHE A 76 -17.55 3.99 12.15
CA PHE A 76 -17.23 4.58 10.85
C PHE A 76 -16.57 5.96 10.93
N LYS A 77 -17.04 6.84 11.82
CA LYS A 77 -16.46 8.18 12.01
C LYS A 77 -14.99 8.14 12.47
N SER A 78 -14.67 7.27 13.42
CA SER A 78 -13.30 7.11 13.91
C SER A 78 -12.39 6.45 12.88
N TYR A 79 -12.91 5.44 12.18
CA TYR A 79 -12.21 4.79 11.07
C TYR A 79 -11.86 5.79 9.97
N GLN A 80 -12.83 6.61 9.54
CA GLN A 80 -12.64 7.61 8.49
C GLN A 80 -11.64 8.68 8.92
N LEU A 81 -11.72 9.18 10.17
CA LEU A 81 -10.76 10.16 10.68
C LEU A 81 -9.34 9.58 10.77
N CYS A 82 -9.17 8.36 11.29
CA CYS A 82 -7.85 7.75 11.41
C CYS A 82 -7.25 7.42 10.04
N THR A 83 -8.04 6.89 9.12
CA THR A 83 -7.58 6.60 7.74
C THR A 83 -7.18 7.88 7.02
N LEU A 84 -7.96 8.95 7.18
CA LEU A 84 -7.63 10.27 6.67
C LEU A 84 -6.34 10.82 7.26
N LEU A 85 -6.16 10.76 8.59
CA LEU A 85 -4.91 11.18 9.24
C LEU A 85 -3.72 10.34 8.78
N GLY A 86 -3.89 9.03 8.62
CA GLY A 86 -2.88 8.13 8.07
C GLY A 86 -2.50 8.54 6.65
N MET A 87 -3.47 8.69 5.76
CA MET A 87 -3.24 9.15 4.38
C MET A 87 -2.60 10.54 4.36
N TRP A 88 -2.94 11.44 5.27
CA TRP A 88 -2.40 12.80 5.32
C TRP A 88 -0.97 12.87 5.88
N LEU A 89 -0.60 12.02 6.84
CA LEU A 89 0.68 12.10 7.56
C LEU A 89 1.74 11.14 7.03
N ILE A 90 1.38 9.93 6.58
CA ILE A 90 2.35 8.92 6.15
C ILE A 90 3.23 9.43 5.00
N PRO A 91 2.69 9.99 3.90
CA PRO A 91 3.52 10.50 2.80
C PRO A 91 4.43 11.64 3.23
N VAL A 92 3.95 12.50 4.14
CA VAL A 92 4.71 13.63 4.67
C VAL A 92 5.89 13.15 5.49
N PHE A 93 5.66 12.20 6.39
CA PHE A 93 6.71 11.62 7.20
C PHE A 93 7.84 11.08 6.31
N VAL A 94 7.51 10.34 5.26
CA VAL A 94 8.50 9.84 4.28
C VAL A 94 9.21 10.98 3.54
N CYS A 95 8.49 12.03 3.13
CA CYS A 95 9.08 13.18 2.42
C CYS A 95 9.99 14.04 3.31
N VAL A 96 9.70 14.17 4.61
CA VAL A 96 10.57 14.86 5.57
C VAL A 96 11.90 14.10 5.72
N GLN A 97 11.84 12.77 5.87
CA GLN A 97 13.04 11.94 5.97
C GLN A 97 13.91 12.05 4.70
N ARG A 98 13.27 12.15 3.52
CA ARG A 98 13.94 12.31 2.23
C ARG A 98 14.26 13.77 1.85
N GLN A 99 14.02 14.74 2.75
CA GLN A 99 14.25 16.19 2.55
C GLN A 99 13.62 16.75 1.27
N TRP A 100 12.41 16.32 0.93
CA TRP A 100 11.75 16.74 -0.30
C TRP A 100 10.94 18.03 -0.15
N TRP A 101 11.65 19.17 -0.20
CA TRP A 101 11.09 20.50 0.06
C TRP A 101 9.90 20.88 -0.84
N ARG A 102 9.90 20.47 -2.11
CA ARG A 102 8.81 20.79 -3.05
C ARG A 102 7.45 20.26 -2.57
N PHE A 103 7.42 19.02 -2.12
CA PHE A 103 6.20 18.40 -1.59
C PHE A 103 5.78 19.01 -0.26
N LEU A 104 6.75 19.33 0.61
CA LEU A 104 6.45 19.94 1.90
C LEU A 104 5.79 21.31 1.74
N VAL A 105 6.25 22.14 0.82
CA VAL A 105 5.63 23.44 0.55
C VAL A 105 4.18 23.28 0.07
N THR A 106 3.93 22.44 -0.93
CA THR A 106 2.56 22.23 -1.43
C THR A 106 1.66 21.61 -0.37
N TRP A 107 2.19 20.72 0.46
CA TRP A 107 1.48 20.12 1.56
C TRP A 107 1.12 21.12 2.67
N VAL A 108 2.05 22.00 3.07
CA VAL A 108 1.78 23.05 4.07
C VAL A 108 0.70 23.99 3.57
N LEU A 109 0.77 24.41 2.29
CA LEU A 109 -0.26 25.25 1.68
C LEU A 109 -1.62 24.54 1.71
N TYR A 110 -1.69 23.32 1.20
CA TYR A 110 -2.93 22.53 1.20
C TYR A 110 -3.52 22.35 2.61
N SER A 111 -2.67 22.03 3.58
CA SER A 111 -3.06 21.79 4.98
C SER A 111 -3.56 23.07 5.65
N SER A 112 -2.93 24.20 5.38
CA SER A 112 -3.35 25.51 5.88
C SER A 112 -4.73 25.89 5.34
N PHE A 113 -4.93 25.76 4.02
CA PHE A 113 -6.23 26.04 3.40
C PHE A 113 -7.32 25.06 3.86
N SER A 114 -7.02 23.76 3.95
CA SER A 114 -7.96 22.75 4.42
C SER A 114 -8.38 22.98 5.87
N THR A 115 -7.43 23.33 6.74
CA THR A 115 -7.70 23.66 8.15
C THR A 115 -8.53 24.94 8.27
N PHE A 116 -8.24 25.96 7.46
CA PHE A 116 -9.04 27.20 7.42
C PHE A 116 -10.50 26.95 7.03
N ILE A 117 -10.71 26.08 6.04
CA ILE A 117 -12.05 25.72 5.57
C ILE A 117 -12.78 24.86 6.60
N TRP A 118 -12.08 23.89 7.17
CA TRP A 118 -12.59 23.10 8.29
C TRP A 118 -13.01 23.97 9.46
N TYR A 119 -12.20 24.97 9.81
CA TYR A 119 -12.49 25.93 10.86
C TYR A 119 -13.77 26.73 10.55
N LYS A 120 -13.90 27.26 9.33
CA LYS A 120 -15.12 27.96 8.89
C LYS A 120 -16.36 27.05 8.90
N ALA A 121 -16.23 25.80 8.47
CA ALA A 121 -17.33 24.82 8.50
C ALA A 121 -17.72 24.41 9.94
N THR A 122 -16.78 24.46 10.87
CA THR A 122 -17.00 24.04 12.26
C THR A 122 -17.57 25.15 13.15
N ARG A 123 -17.60 26.42 12.71
CA ARG A 123 -18.23 27.52 13.47
C ARG A 123 -19.72 27.25 13.79
N PRO A 124 -20.22 27.68 14.97
CA PRO A 124 -21.57 27.39 15.43
C PRO A 124 -22.67 28.19 14.71
N GLN A 125 -22.37 29.42 14.28
CA GLN A 125 -23.29 30.27 13.49
C GLN A 125 -22.85 30.25 12.02
N ILE A 126 -23.44 29.36 11.23
CA ILE A 126 -23.10 29.25 9.81
C ILE A 126 -23.91 30.31 9.04
N SER A 127 -23.26 31.43 8.70
CA SER A 127 -23.82 32.37 7.71
C SER A 127 -24.11 31.62 6.40
N GLY A 128 -25.28 31.86 5.79
CA GLY A 128 -25.77 31.12 4.62
C GLY A 128 -24.85 31.13 3.38
N THR A 129 -23.81 31.97 3.35
CA THR A 129 -22.78 32.00 2.29
C THR A 129 -21.64 31.00 2.51
N THR A 130 -21.44 30.54 3.75
CA THR A 130 -20.32 29.66 4.13
C THR A 130 -20.38 28.29 3.43
N PRO A 131 -21.53 27.57 3.38
CA PRO A 131 -21.60 26.29 2.68
C PRO A 131 -21.21 26.42 1.20
N ARG A 132 -21.68 27.48 0.52
CA ARG A 132 -21.34 27.73 -0.89
C ARG A 132 -19.83 27.89 -1.11
N PHE A 133 -19.13 28.56 -0.19
CA PHE A 133 -17.68 28.72 -0.27
C PHE A 133 -16.96 27.36 -0.10
N VAL A 134 -17.36 26.56 0.89
CA VAL A 134 -16.80 25.23 1.14
C VAL A 134 -16.98 24.32 -0.08
N TYR A 135 -18.18 24.28 -0.67
CA TYR A 135 -18.45 23.51 -1.88
C TYR A 135 -17.61 23.99 -3.08
N LYS A 136 -17.49 25.30 -3.30
CA LYS A 136 -16.66 25.84 -4.38
C LYS A 136 -15.19 25.45 -4.23
N TRP A 137 -14.66 25.47 -3.01
CA TRP A 137 -13.29 25.05 -2.76
C TRP A 137 -13.06 23.56 -3.03
N PHE A 138 -13.92 22.70 -2.51
CA PHE A 138 -13.79 21.25 -2.77
C PHE A 138 -13.97 20.92 -4.25
N LEU A 139 -14.85 21.63 -4.96
CA LEU A 139 -14.99 21.52 -6.41
C LEU A 139 -13.72 21.97 -7.13
N PHE A 140 -13.09 23.06 -6.69
CA PHE A 140 -11.80 23.52 -7.22
C PHE A 140 -10.71 22.47 -7.02
N LEU A 141 -10.57 21.93 -5.80
CA LEU A 141 -9.61 20.86 -5.52
C LEU A 141 -9.86 19.61 -6.37
N HIS A 142 -11.12 19.22 -6.55
CA HIS A 142 -11.49 18.10 -7.40
C HIS A 142 -11.08 18.34 -8.86
N LYS A 143 -11.40 19.51 -9.42
CA LYS A 143 -10.99 19.87 -10.79
C LYS A 143 -9.48 19.93 -10.94
N LEU A 144 -8.77 20.53 -9.98
CA LEU A 144 -7.31 20.58 -9.98
C LEU A 144 -6.70 19.17 -9.97
N SER A 145 -7.19 18.32 -9.08
CA SER A 145 -6.74 16.93 -8.95
C SER A 145 -7.04 16.11 -10.22
N TYR A 146 -8.18 16.35 -10.85
CA TYR A 146 -8.58 15.72 -12.11
C TYR A 146 -7.67 16.15 -13.28
N VAL A 147 -7.41 17.46 -13.42
CA VAL A 147 -6.51 18.00 -14.44
C VAL A 147 -5.08 17.49 -14.25
N LEU A 148 -4.59 17.48 -13.00
CA LEU A 148 -3.28 16.90 -12.69
C LEU A 148 -3.26 15.39 -12.97
N GLY A 149 -4.25 14.62 -12.52
CA GLY A 149 -4.31 13.18 -12.77
C GLY A 149 -4.28 12.83 -14.26
N ILE A 150 -5.10 13.51 -15.07
CA ILE A 150 -5.14 13.33 -16.52
C ILE A 150 -3.85 13.79 -17.18
N GLY A 151 -3.33 14.97 -16.82
CA GLY A 151 -2.07 15.46 -17.35
C GLY A 151 -0.92 14.48 -17.10
N GLY A 152 -0.88 13.89 -15.90
CA GLY A 152 0.16 12.94 -15.50
C GLY A 152 0.03 11.63 -16.26
N TYR A 153 -1.20 11.12 -16.39
CA TYR A 153 -1.50 9.96 -17.22
C TYR A 153 -1.09 10.18 -18.68
N LEU A 154 -1.44 11.32 -19.27
CA LEU A 154 -1.08 11.64 -20.65
C LEU A 154 0.44 11.75 -20.83
N LEU A 155 1.18 12.33 -19.87
CA LEU A 155 2.65 12.38 -19.92
C LEU A 155 3.30 11.00 -19.81
N ILE A 156 2.75 10.12 -18.97
CA ILE A 156 3.22 8.73 -18.85
C ILE A 156 2.94 7.99 -20.16
N MET A 157 1.71 8.06 -20.68
CA MET A 157 1.35 7.44 -21.97
C MET A 157 2.21 7.99 -23.12
N PHE A 158 2.46 9.30 -23.15
CA PHE A 158 3.33 9.94 -24.12
C PHE A 158 4.76 9.38 -24.09
N THR A 159 5.27 9.09 -22.88
CA THR A 159 6.60 8.52 -22.71
C THR A 159 6.65 7.04 -23.08
N LEU A 160 5.64 6.26 -22.68
CA LEU A 160 5.55 4.82 -23.00
C LEU A 160 5.36 4.54 -24.49
N LEU A 161 4.66 5.42 -25.22
CA LEU A 161 4.49 5.33 -26.67
C LEU A 161 5.76 5.70 -27.45
N GLY A 162 6.86 6.05 -26.78
CA GLY A 162 8.12 6.42 -27.42
C GLY A 162 8.11 7.77 -28.14
N MET A 163 7.00 8.53 -28.07
CA MET A 163 6.93 9.88 -28.66
C MET A 163 7.97 10.83 -28.06
N ASN A 164 8.39 10.59 -26.82
CA ASN A 164 9.49 11.27 -26.15
C ASN A 164 10.81 11.25 -26.95
N LEU A 165 11.11 10.12 -27.62
CA LEU A 165 12.32 9.93 -28.43
C LEU A 165 12.29 10.80 -29.70
N ILE A 166 11.10 11.01 -30.28
CA ILE A 166 10.90 11.85 -31.47
C ILE A 166 11.17 13.32 -31.17
N PHE A 167 10.83 13.78 -29.97
CA PHE A 167 11.07 15.16 -29.52
C PHE A 167 12.46 15.36 -28.87
N GLY A 168 13.30 14.33 -28.80
CA GLY A 168 14.63 14.41 -28.19
C GLY A 168 14.60 14.71 -26.69
N LEU A 169 13.45 14.53 -26.02
CA LEU A 169 13.35 14.67 -24.59
C LEU A 169 14.00 13.46 -23.92
N ARG A 170 14.42 13.61 -22.65
CA ARG A 170 14.93 12.47 -21.89
C ARG A 170 13.73 11.75 -21.28
N ALA A 171 13.49 10.50 -21.69
CA ALA A 171 12.40 9.65 -21.20
C ALA A 171 12.26 9.67 -19.68
N ASN A 172 13.38 9.54 -18.95
CA ASN A 172 13.40 9.57 -17.49
C ASN A 172 12.77 10.86 -16.91
N VAL A 173 13.08 12.03 -17.46
CA VAL A 173 12.60 13.31 -16.91
C VAL A 173 11.09 13.46 -17.13
N THR A 174 10.59 13.07 -18.30
CA THR A 174 9.15 13.16 -18.61
C THR A 174 8.35 12.12 -17.85
N MET A 175 8.89 10.91 -17.68
CA MET A 175 8.27 9.86 -16.88
C MET A 175 8.22 10.26 -15.41
N ASP A 176 9.30 10.78 -14.84
CA ASP A 176 9.34 11.29 -13.47
C ASP A 176 8.34 12.43 -13.29
N ALA A 177 8.30 13.38 -14.22
CA ALA A 177 7.32 14.48 -14.18
C ALA A 177 5.87 13.97 -14.26
N GLY A 178 5.59 13.00 -15.12
CA GLY A 178 4.27 12.37 -15.26
C GLY A 178 3.85 11.63 -13.98
N LEU A 179 4.76 10.84 -13.39
CA LEU A 179 4.54 10.14 -12.13
C LEU A 179 4.30 11.11 -10.97
N LEU A 180 5.09 12.18 -10.86
CA LEU A 180 4.92 13.21 -9.83
C LEU A 180 3.56 13.90 -9.93
N LEU A 181 3.18 14.27 -11.15
CA LEU A 181 1.95 15.00 -11.41
C LEU A 181 0.72 14.10 -11.18
N LEU A 182 0.80 12.82 -11.54
CA LEU A 182 -0.20 11.80 -11.21
C LEU A 182 -0.28 11.54 -9.70
N PHE A 183 0.85 11.44 -9.02
CA PHE A 183 0.92 11.28 -7.57
C PHE A 183 0.26 12.46 -6.85
N TYR A 184 0.56 13.70 -7.25
CA TYR A 184 -0.08 14.89 -6.68
C TYR A 184 -1.59 14.93 -6.94
N GLY A 185 -2.02 14.62 -8.17
CA GLY A 185 -3.43 14.56 -8.52
C GLY A 185 -4.19 13.52 -7.68
N LEU A 186 -3.63 12.32 -7.55
CA LEU A 186 -4.24 11.25 -6.76
C LEU A 186 -4.25 11.59 -5.26
N TYR A 187 -3.11 12.05 -4.73
CA TYR A 187 -2.93 12.34 -3.31
C TYR A 187 -3.90 13.44 -2.83
N TYR A 188 -3.86 14.61 -3.45
CA TYR A 188 -4.74 15.72 -3.08
C TYR A 188 -6.20 15.45 -3.47
N GLY A 189 -6.45 14.63 -4.50
CA GLY A 189 -7.79 14.23 -4.92
C GLY A 189 -8.49 13.32 -3.92
N VAL A 190 -7.80 12.28 -3.44
CA VAL A 190 -8.34 11.38 -2.40
C VAL A 190 -8.51 12.14 -1.09
N LEU A 191 -7.50 12.91 -0.68
CA LEU A 191 -7.54 13.67 0.56
C LEU A 191 -8.66 14.73 0.54
N GLY A 192 -8.82 15.44 -0.59
CA GLY A 192 -9.88 16.43 -0.78
C GLY A 192 -11.28 15.81 -0.78
N ARG A 193 -11.45 14.63 -1.38
CA ARG A 193 -12.73 13.88 -1.36
C ARG A 193 -13.11 13.47 0.06
N ASP A 194 -12.19 12.89 0.81
CA ASP A 194 -12.46 12.40 2.17
C ASP A 194 -12.74 13.57 3.13
N MET A 195 -11.98 14.67 3.02
CA MET A 195 -12.28 15.92 3.72
C MET A 195 -13.67 16.46 3.36
N ALA A 196 -14.04 16.48 2.07
CA ALA A 196 -15.34 16.97 1.63
C ALA A 196 -16.49 16.15 2.22
N HIS A 197 -16.35 14.83 2.29
CA HIS A 197 -17.34 13.94 2.91
C HIS A 197 -17.55 14.28 4.39
N ILE A 198 -16.45 14.38 5.16
CA ILE A 198 -16.55 14.69 6.60
C ILE A 198 -17.13 16.09 6.81
N CYS A 199 -16.70 17.07 6.02
CA CYS A 199 -17.23 18.43 6.07
C CYS A 199 -18.74 18.45 5.76
N THR A 200 -19.16 17.75 4.72
CA THR A 200 -20.57 17.71 4.28
C THR A 200 -21.44 17.04 5.33
N ASP A 201 -21.01 15.91 5.90
CA ASP A 201 -21.73 15.23 6.99
C ASP A 201 -21.90 16.14 8.21
N ARG A 202 -20.83 16.85 8.59
CA ARG A 202 -20.86 17.80 9.72
C ARG A 202 -21.80 18.97 9.46
N MET A 203 -21.78 19.53 8.25
CA MET A 203 -22.68 20.63 7.86
C MET A 203 -24.13 20.17 7.80
N ALA A 204 -24.40 18.99 7.25
CA ALA A 204 -25.74 18.40 7.15
C ALA A 204 -26.34 18.16 8.54
N CYS A 205 -25.58 17.59 9.49
CA CYS A 205 -26.06 17.42 10.87
C CYS A 205 -26.43 18.74 11.54
N LYS A 206 -25.67 19.82 11.31
CA LYS A 206 -25.96 21.13 11.89
C LYS A 206 -27.22 21.78 11.31
N ILE A 207 -27.38 21.70 9.98
CA ILE A 207 -28.56 22.24 9.31
C ILE A 207 -29.80 21.45 9.77
N GLY A 208 -29.73 20.12 9.82
CA GLY A 208 -30.84 19.28 10.27
C GLY A 208 -31.28 19.54 11.72
N VAL A 209 -30.33 19.82 12.63
CA VAL A 209 -30.62 20.17 14.04
C VAL A 209 -31.21 21.58 14.17
N SER A 210 -30.97 22.49 13.23
CA SER A 210 -31.52 23.85 13.27
C SER A 210 -32.95 23.97 12.73
N PHE A 211 -33.48 22.92 12.10
CA PHE A 211 -34.84 22.86 11.54
C PHE A 211 -35.85 22.09 12.43
N TYR A 212 -35.41 21.62 13.60
CA TYR A 212 -36.24 21.02 14.66
C TYR A 212 -36.18 21.90 15.91
#